data_AF-A0A1Q5TFA2-F1
#
_entry.id   AF-A0A1Q5TFA2-F1
#
_cell.length_a   1.000
_cell.length_b   1.000
_cell.length_c   1.000
_cell.angle_alpha   90.00
_cell.angle_beta   90.00
_cell.angle_gamma   90.00
#
_symmetry.space_group_name_H-M   'P 1'
#
loop_
_entity.id
_entity.type
_entity.pdbx_description
1 polymer ?
#
loop_
_entity_poly.entity_id
_entity_poly.type
_entity_poly.pdbx_seq_one_letter_code
_entity_poly.pdbx_strand_id
1 'polypeptide(L)'
;MEPLTCYDNVAWEQSEYVSDNWLLQFLDIEVKRPIALFMLMHDSGRDSEFTTLKKGSFNIVLRMEFTHSATNIRFPQPGTAMFPEEKVENEVAVKRFISDQTSIPVPFILHSGTREESPLKLGPFIMMSHIEYTTSMYDALNTPGCPKEEWGVLDPNTDEDRFRLIYTQLAKTLLQLSKTAFPEIGSLTQVDDFSWEVNRRPLSMNMNEVVRLGTLPRSKLPLLDATFEATSLYIEALA
;
A
#
# COMPACT_ATOMS: atom_id res chain seq x y z
N MET A 1 -11.74 26.16 -8.89
CA MET A 1 -11.56 24.98 -9.75
C MET A 1 -12.73 24.08 -9.43
N GLU A 2 -13.71 23.96 -10.31
CA GLU A 2 -14.77 22.95 -10.13
C GLU A 2 -14.13 21.56 -10.26
N PRO A 3 -14.50 20.57 -9.43
CA PRO A 3 -13.94 19.24 -9.54
C PRO A 3 -14.34 18.63 -10.88
N LEU A 4 -13.33 18.25 -11.66
CA LEU A 4 -13.50 17.44 -12.86
C LEU A 4 -13.98 16.05 -12.39
N THR A 5 -15.26 15.75 -12.62
CA THR A 5 -16.07 14.61 -12.13
C THR A 5 -16.73 14.81 -10.76
N CYS A 6 -18.06 14.84 -10.77
CA CYS A 6 -18.88 14.74 -9.57
C CYS A 6 -18.85 13.28 -9.13
N TYR A 7 -18.23 12.97 -8.00
CA TYR A 7 -18.35 11.65 -7.39
C TYR A 7 -19.82 11.39 -7.03
N ASP A 8 -20.22 10.12 -7.00
CA ASP A 8 -21.47 9.79 -6.33
C ASP A 8 -21.27 10.00 -4.83
N ASN A 9 -21.78 11.13 -4.33
CA ASN A 9 -21.66 11.50 -2.92
C ASN A 9 -22.26 10.43 -1.98
N VAL A 10 -23.30 9.71 -2.42
CA VAL A 10 -23.90 8.63 -1.61
C VAL A 10 -22.94 7.45 -1.53
N ALA A 11 -22.34 7.06 -2.66
CA ALA A 11 -21.34 5.99 -2.68
C ALA A 11 -20.09 6.36 -1.87
N TRP A 12 -19.68 7.62 -1.95
CA TRP A 12 -18.55 8.15 -1.18
C TRP A 12 -18.84 8.12 0.33
N GLU A 13 -19.95 8.70 0.78
CA GLU A 13 -20.33 8.73 2.20
C GLU A 13 -20.47 7.31 2.77
N GLN A 14 -21.07 6.40 2.02
CA GLN A 14 -21.17 4.99 2.43
C GLN A 14 -19.79 4.33 2.57
N SER A 15 -18.87 4.61 1.64
CA SER A 15 -17.52 4.09 1.65
C SER A 15 -16.70 4.60 2.83
N GLU A 16 -16.78 5.89 3.14
CA GLU A 16 -16.16 6.49 4.33
C GLU A 16 -16.77 5.92 5.61
N TYR A 17 -18.10 5.81 5.69
CA TYR A 17 -18.79 5.23 6.84
C TYR A 17 -18.32 3.79 7.13
N VAL A 18 -18.19 2.95 6.10
CA VAL A 18 -17.67 1.58 6.26
C VAL A 18 -16.23 1.59 6.76
N SER A 19 -15.37 2.42 6.17
CA SER A 19 -13.95 2.50 6.54
C SER A 19 -13.76 3.00 7.97
N ASP A 20 -14.43 4.10 8.33
CA ASP A 20 -14.30 4.72 9.65
C ASP A 20 -14.84 3.82 10.76
N ASN A 21 -16.01 3.21 10.59
CA ASN A 21 -16.53 2.26 11.59
C ASN A 21 -15.65 1.03 11.73
N TRP A 22 -15.11 0.51 10.63
CA TRP A 22 -14.19 -0.62 10.69
C TRP A 22 -12.90 -0.24 11.42
N LEU A 23 -12.41 0.99 11.34
CA LEU A 23 -11.20 1.40 12.06
C LEU A 23 -11.40 1.54 13.57
N LEU A 24 -12.61 1.91 14.02
CA LEU A 24 -12.90 2.09 15.45
C LEU A 24 -12.64 0.82 16.28
N GLN A 25 -12.76 -0.37 15.68
CA GLN A 25 -12.48 -1.63 16.37
C GLN A 25 -11.02 -1.74 16.85
N PHE A 26 -10.07 -1.07 16.16
CA PHE A 26 -8.66 -1.05 16.56
C PHE A 26 -8.40 -0.10 17.73
N LEU A 27 -9.43 0.49 18.35
CA LEU A 27 -9.31 1.13 19.66
C LEU A 27 -9.45 0.11 20.80
N ASP A 28 -10.11 -1.02 20.54
CA ASP A 28 -10.39 -2.06 21.52
C ASP A 28 -9.16 -2.96 21.75
N ILE A 29 -8.81 -3.15 23.03
CA ILE A 29 -7.71 -4.02 23.44
C ILE A 29 -7.97 -5.50 23.09
N GLU A 30 -9.25 -5.92 23.07
CA GLU A 30 -9.63 -7.29 22.71
C GLU A 30 -9.47 -7.57 21.21
N VAL A 31 -9.38 -6.52 20.38
CA VAL A 31 -8.96 -6.64 18.97
C VAL A 31 -7.43 -6.58 18.85
N LYS A 32 -6.78 -5.66 19.56
CA LYS A 32 -5.31 -5.50 19.50
C LYS A 32 -4.56 -6.72 19.99
N ARG A 33 -4.99 -7.34 21.09
CA ARG A 33 -4.27 -8.45 21.73
C ARG A 33 -4.11 -9.67 20.81
N PRO A 34 -5.16 -10.19 20.14
CA PRO A 34 -5.01 -11.28 19.17
C PRO A 34 -4.06 -10.95 18.01
N ILE A 35 -4.06 -9.71 17.53
CA ILE A 35 -3.14 -9.27 16.47
C ILE A 35 -1.70 -9.26 16.97
N ALA A 36 -1.46 -8.71 18.17
CA ALA A 36 -0.14 -8.69 18.79
C ALA A 36 0.39 -10.12 19.00
N LEU A 37 -0.43 -11.03 19.51
CA LEU A 37 -0.08 -12.45 19.66
C LEU A 37 0.22 -13.10 18.32
N PHE A 38 -0.58 -12.82 17.30
CA PHE A 38 -0.35 -13.31 15.94
C PHE A 38 1.00 -12.84 15.40
N MET A 39 1.36 -11.56 15.56
CA MET A 39 2.68 -11.05 15.18
C MET A 39 3.81 -11.76 15.94
N LEU A 40 3.66 -11.97 17.25
CA LEU A 40 4.66 -12.65 18.08
C LEU A 40 4.89 -14.12 17.70
N MET A 41 3.90 -14.79 17.09
CA MET A 41 4.07 -16.15 16.59
C MET A 41 4.97 -16.22 15.35
N HIS A 42 5.00 -15.14 14.55
CA HIS A 42 5.77 -15.08 13.30
C HIS A 42 7.12 -14.37 13.46
N ASP A 43 7.21 -13.46 14.43
CA ASP A 43 8.43 -12.73 14.74
C ASP A 43 8.48 -12.40 16.24
N SER A 44 9.50 -12.93 16.92
CA SER A 44 9.65 -12.79 18.37
C SER A 44 10.98 -12.13 18.70
N GLY A 45 10.93 -11.12 19.57
CA GLY A 45 12.10 -10.40 20.06
C GLY A 45 12.01 -10.09 21.55
N ARG A 46 13.03 -9.41 22.08
CA ARG A 46 13.04 -8.92 23.46
C ARG A 46 12.28 -7.59 23.55
N ASP A 47 11.68 -7.36 24.72
CA ASP A 47 11.02 -6.10 25.10
C ASP A 47 9.98 -5.64 24.06
N SER A 48 9.06 -6.54 23.71
CA SER A 48 8.07 -6.29 22.66
C SER A 48 7.03 -5.23 23.06
N GLU A 49 6.86 -4.18 22.26
CA GLU A 49 5.82 -3.17 22.42
C GLU A 49 4.90 -3.13 21.19
N PHE A 50 3.58 -3.09 21.41
CA PHE A 50 2.59 -3.07 20.34
C PHE A 50 1.88 -1.73 20.24
N THR A 51 1.93 -1.10 19.06
CA THR A 51 1.36 0.23 18.83
C THR A 51 0.59 0.31 17.50
N THR A 52 -0.33 1.26 17.41
CA THR A 52 -0.95 1.65 16.14
C THR A 52 -0.08 2.71 15.49
N LEU A 53 0.58 2.36 14.38
CA LEU A 53 1.55 3.25 13.74
C LEU A 53 0.88 4.35 12.92
N LYS A 54 0.00 3.96 11.99
CA LYS A 54 -0.59 4.90 11.03
C LYS A 54 -1.89 4.36 10.45
N LYS A 55 -2.90 5.24 10.36
CA LYS A 55 -4.03 5.12 9.43
C LYS A 55 -3.60 5.78 8.11
N GLY A 56 -3.51 5.01 7.03
CA GLY A 56 -3.35 5.53 5.68
C GLY A 56 -4.70 5.75 5.00
N SER A 57 -4.68 6.04 3.70
CA SER A 57 -5.91 6.13 2.90
C SER A 57 -6.51 4.75 2.60
N PHE A 58 -5.67 3.74 2.38
CA PHE A 58 -6.07 2.40 1.94
C PHE A 58 -5.76 1.28 2.94
N ASN A 59 -4.91 1.53 3.94
CA ASN A 59 -4.51 0.51 4.91
C ASN A 59 -4.38 1.10 6.31
N ILE A 60 -4.66 0.27 7.32
CA ILE A 60 -4.17 0.50 8.69
C ILE A 60 -2.85 -0.27 8.88
N VAL A 61 -1.91 0.34 9.58
CA VAL A 61 -0.62 -0.27 9.93
C VAL A 61 -0.48 -0.31 11.46
N LEU A 62 -0.26 -1.52 11.97
CA LEU A 62 0.03 -1.81 13.36
C LEU A 62 1.47 -2.29 13.45
N ARG A 63 2.15 -1.95 14.53
CA ARG A 63 3.57 -2.21 14.71
C ARG A 63 3.83 -2.97 15.99
N MET A 64 4.72 -3.95 15.89
CA MET A 64 5.41 -4.56 17.01
C MET A 64 6.86 -4.06 16.99
N GLU A 65 7.29 -3.39 18.05
CA GLU A 65 8.66 -2.93 18.26
C GLU A 65 9.39 -3.89 19.19
N PHE A 66 10.67 -4.13 18.90
CA PHE A 66 11.60 -4.91 19.71
C PHE A 66 12.87 -4.08 19.93
N THR A 67 13.78 -4.54 20.80
CA THR A 67 15.02 -3.81 21.14
C THR A 67 15.85 -3.34 19.93
N HIS A 68 15.86 -4.10 18.82
CA HIS A 68 16.72 -3.83 17.65
C HIS A 68 16.01 -3.94 16.29
N SER A 69 14.70 -4.17 16.30
CA SER A 69 13.92 -4.36 15.09
C SER A 69 12.47 -3.98 15.35
N ALA A 70 11.72 -3.77 14.27
CA ALA A 70 10.28 -3.67 14.36
C ALA A 70 9.65 -4.42 13.18
N THR A 71 8.45 -4.93 13.42
CA THR A 71 7.64 -5.62 12.42
C THR A 71 6.30 -4.93 12.32
N ASN A 72 5.87 -4.67 11.08
CA ASN A 72 4.59 -4.04 10.80
C ASN A 72 3.64 -5.08 10.22
N ILE A 73 2.41 -5.13 10.73
CA ILE A 73 1.31 -5.80 10.06
C ILE A 73 0.37 -4.73 9.50
N ARG A 74 -0.10 -4.95 8.27
CA ARG A 74 -1.08 -4.06 7.63
C ARG A 74 -2.28 -4.82 7.12
N PHE A 75 -3.41 -4.13 7.12
CA PHE A 75 -4.68 -4.61 6.61
C PHE A 75 -5.25 -3.55 5.65
N PRO A 76 -5.69 -3.94 4.44
CA PRO A 76 -6.48 -3.06 3.59
C PRO A 76 -7.78 -2.65 4.29
N GLN A 77 -8.13 -1.38 4.18
CA GLN A 77 -9.34 -0.84 4.79
C GLN A 77 -10.55 -1.17 3.92
N PRO A 78 -11.57 -1.87 4.46
CA PRO A 78 -12.86 -2.01 3.80
C PRO A 78 -13.49 -0.64 3.54
N GLY A 79 -14.27 -0.52 2.47
CA GLY A 79 -14.83 0.77 2.06
C GLY A 79 -13.84 1.67 1.30
N THR A 80 -12.53 1.48 1.45
CA THR A 80 -11.53 2.14 0.59
C THR A 80 -10.91 1.19 -0.43
N ALA A 81 -10.48 0.00 0.00
CA ALA A 81 -9.93 -1.02 -0.90
C ALA A 81 -11.07 -1.93 -1.40
N MET A 82 -11.43 -1.79 -2.67
CA MET A 82 -12.50 -2.59 -3.29
C MET A 82 -12.04 -3.98 -3.72
N PHE A 83 -10.73 -4.24 -3.75
CA PHE A 83 -10.15 -5.54 -4.10
C PHE A 83 -9.03 -5.89 -3.11
N PRO A 84 -9.36 -6.14 -1.82
CA PRO A 84 -8.34 -6.22 -0.78
C PRO A 84 -7.40 -7.43 -0.96
N GLU A 85 -7.91 -8.58 -1.41
CA GLU A 85 -7.11 -9.79 -1.66
C GLU A 85 -6.17 -9.59 -2.85
N GLU A 86 -6.70 -9.18 -4.00
CA GLU A 86 -5.93 -8.86 -5.21
C GLU A 86 -4.87 -7.78 -4.92
N LYS A 87 -5.22 -6.75 -4.14
CA LYS A 87 -4.29 -5.71 -3.71
C LYS A 87 -3.14 -6.26 -2.87
N VAL A 88 -3.42 -7.15 -1.92
CA VAL A 88 -2.40 -7.73 -1.04
C VAL A 88 -1.46 -8.63 -1.84
N GLU A 89 -2.01 -9.51 -2.68
CA GLU A 89 -1.23 -10.39 -3.55
C GLU A 89 -0.30 -9.61 -4.47
N ASN A 90 -0.84 -8.60 -5.18
CA ASN A 90 -0.05 -7.75 -6.08
C ASN A 90 1.08 -7.03 -5.33
N GLU A 91 0.81 -6.54 -4.11
CA GLU A 91 1.81 -5.80 -3.36
C GLU A 91 2.92 -6.71 -2.79
N VAL A 92 2.59 -7.93 -2.40
CA VAL A 92 3.60 -8.93 -2.01
C VAL A 92 4.48 -9.29 -3.20
N ALA A 93 3.87 -9.59 -4.36
CA ALA A 93 4.60 -9.94 -5.57
C ALA A 93 5.56 -8.83 -6.00
N VAL A 94 5.08 -7.58 -6.10
CA VAL A 94 5.92 -6.44 -6.49
C VAL A 94 7.06 -6.19 -5.50
N LYS A 95 6.82 -6.32 -4.19
CA LYS A 95 7.89 -6.12 -3.19
C LYS A 95 8.99 -7.17 -3.30
N ARG A 96 8.61 -8.44 -3.44
CA ARG A 96 9.58 -9.53 -3.66
C ARG A 96 10.36 -9.30 -4.96
N PHE A 97 9.66 -9.00 -6.06
CA PHE A 97 10.28 -8.67 -7.34
C PHE A 97 11.31 -7.52 -7.22
N ILE A 98 10.94 -6.40 -6.59
CA ILE A 98 11.85 -5.26 -6.41
C ILE A 98 13.06 -5.66 -5.55
N SER A 99 12.84 -6.45 -4.49
CA SER A 99 13.91 -6.95 -3.63
C SER A 99 14.89 -7.86 -4.39
N ASP A 100 14.40 -8.66 -5.33
CA ASP A 100 15.22 -9.62 -6.08
C ASP A 100 15.96 -8.96 -7.25
N GLN A 101 15.32 -8.02 -7.94
CA GLN A 101 15.81 -7.46 -9.21
C GLN A 101 16.54 -6.13 -9.07
N THR A 102 16.46 -5.48 -7.91
CA THR A 102 17.01 -4.12 -7.72
C THR A 102 17.74 -4.00 -6.39
N SER A 103 18.51 -2.92 -6.22
CA SER A 103 19.11 -2.59 -4.93
C SER A 103 18.21 -1.67 -4.09
N ILE A 104 16.94 -1.49 -4.48
CA ILE A 104 16.02 -0.60 -3.80
C ILE A 104 15.64 -1.25 -2.46
N PRO A 105 15.85 -0.57 -1.32
CA PRO A 105 15.45 -1.10 -0.04
C PRO A 105 13.92 -1.12 0.06
N VAL A 106 13.35 -2.32 0.16
CA VAL A 106 11.93 -2.55 0.39
C VAL A 106 11.72 -3.40 1.65
N PRO A 107 10.61 -3.23 2.38
CA PRO A 107 10.32 -4.04 3.56
C PRO A 107 10.32 -5.53 3.22
N PHE A 108 11.05 -6.32 4.00
CA PHE A 108 11.09 -7.76 3.84
C PHE A 108 9.75 -8.36 4.26
N ILE A 109 9.15 -9.20 3.43
CA ILE A 109 7.87 -9.85 3.75
C ILE A 109 8.14 -11.05 4.64
N LEU A 110 7.76 -10.98 5.92
CA LEU A 110 7.85 -12.14 6.82
C LEU A 110 6.69 -13.11 6.56
N HIS A 111 5.48 -12.56 6.41
CA HIS A 111 4.29 -13.36 6.20
C HIS A 111 3.19 -12.55 5.50
N SER A 112 2.31 -13.22 4.79
CA SER A 112 1.11 -12.62 4.18
C SER A 112 0.07 -13.71 4.03
N GLY A 113 -1.20 -13.35 4.10
CA GLY A 113 -2.27 -14.33 4.01
C GLY A 113 -3.62 -13.72 3.69
N THR A 114 -4.59 -14.60 3.49
CA THR A 114 -5.98 -14.24 3.21
C THR A 114 -6.70 -13.78 4.48
N ARG A 115 -7.98 -13.42 4.34
CA ARG A 115 -8.84 -13.10 5.47
C ARG A 115 -8.99 -14.27 6.45
N GLU A 116 -9.03 -15.49 5.95
CA GLU A 116 -9.25 -16.70 6.74
C GLU A 116 -8.06 -17.01 7.64
N GLU A 117 -6.86 -16.69 7.14
CA GLU A 117 -5.59 -16.84 7.85
C GLU A 117 -5.30 -15.66 8.79
N SER A 118 -6.06 -14.57 8.65
CA SER A 118 -5.86 -13.36 9.44
C SER A 118 -6.35 -13.53 10.88
N PRO A 119 -5.70 -12.87 11.86
CA PRO A 119 -6.27 -12.78 13.21
C PRO A 119 -7.66 -12.15 13.13
N LEU A 120 -8.62 -12.75 13.83
CA LEU A 120 -10.02 -12.31 13.91
C LEU A 120 -10.76 -12.20 12.55
N LYS A 121 -10.19 -12.72 11.46
CA LYS A 121 -10.74 -12.61 10.10
C LYS A 121 -11.02 -11.17 9.66
N LEU A 122 -10.14 -10.25 10.05
CA LEU A 122 -10.22 -8.81 9.75
C LEU A 122 -10.08 -8.50 8.25
N GLY A 123 -9.31 -9.30 7.51
CA GLY A 123 -9.05 -9.11 6.10
C GLY A 123 -7.71 -9.71 5.69
N PRO A 124 -7.38 -9.73 4.38
CA PRO A 124 -6.05 -10.13 3.94
C PRO A 124 -5.01 -9.19 4.54
N PHE A 125 -3.79 -9.69 4.76
CA PHE A 125 -2.77 -8.95 5.49
C PHE A 125 -1.38 -9.17 4.94
N ILE A 126 -0.49 -8.24 5.29
CA ILE A 126 0.94 -8.37 5.02
C ILE A 126 1.70 -8.00 6.29
N MET A 127 2.51 -8.92 6.76
CA MET A 127 3.46 -8.75 7.84
C MET A 127 4.86 -8.61 7.26
N MET A 128 5.52 -7.49 7.56
CA MET A 128 6.80 -7.15 6.95
C MET A 128 7.71 -6.42 7.94
N SER A 129 9.02 -6.44 7.69
CA SER A 129 9.98 -5.72 8.49
C SER A 129 9.70 -4.22 8.44
N HIS A 130 10.05 -3.51 9.50
CA HIS A 130 10.11 -2.06 9.48
C HIS A 130 11.47 -1.62 8.92
N ILE A 131 11.45 -0.74 7.92
CA ILE A 131 12.65 -0.01 7.52
C ILE A 131 12.75 1.21 8.42
N GLU A 132 13.79 1.26 9.24
CA GLU A 132 14.13 2.45 10.02
C GLU A 132 14.45 3.62 9.10
N TYR A 133 13.83 4.76 9.36
CA TYR A 133 14.06 5.99 8.60
C TYR A 133 14.06 7.20 9.53
N THR A 134 14.87 8.21 9.21
CA THR A 134 14.95 9.44 10.00
C THR A 134 13.86 10.44 9.64
N THR A 135 13.50 10.53 8.34
CA THR A 135 12.47 11.45 7.86
C THR A 135 11.86 10.94 6.55
N SER A 136 10.68 11.44 6.20
CA SER A 136 10.08 11.21 4.89
C SER A 136 10.49 12.32 3.91
N MET A 137 10.45 12.04 2.60
CA MET A 137 10.70 13.09 1.60
C MET A 137 9.69 14.25 1.72
N TYR A 138 8.44 13.96 2.09
CA TYR A 138 7.41 14.97 2.33
C TYR A 138 7.82 15.90 3.48
N ASP A 139 8.11 15.34 4.66
CA ASP A 139 8.49 16.13 5.84
C ASP A 139 9.83 16.86 5.61
N ALA A 140 10.73 16.27 4.82
CA ALA A 140 12.05 16.82 4.55
C ALA A 140 12.05 18.03 3.60
N LEU A 141 11.01 18.17 2.76
CA LEU A 141 10.87 19.23 1.77
C LEU A 141 9.83 20.29 2.17
N ASN A 142 8.95 19.97 3.11
CA ASN A 142 7.93 20.90 3.57
C ASN A 142 8.45 21.88 4.60
N THR A 143 7.79 23.03 4.64
CA THR A 143 8.01 24.09 5.63
C THR A 143 7.82 23.52 7.04
N PRO A 144 8.85 23.64 7.91
CA PRO A 144 8.75 23.15 9.28
C PRO A 144 7.56 23.77 10.02
N GLY A 145 6.83 22.94 10.77
CA GLY A 145 5.69 23.39 11.58
C GLY A 145 4.36 23.51 10.82
N CYS A 146 4.31 23.23 9.52
CA CYS A 146 3.03 23.06 8.83
C CYS A 146 2.22 21.91 9.47
N PRO A 147 0.94 22.12 9.82
CA PRO A 147 0.05 21.04 10.25
C PRO A 147 -0.02 19.94 9.19
N LYS A 148 -0.15 18.68 9.63
CA LYS A 148 -0.24 17.53 8.71
C LYS A 148 -1.53 17.52 7.91
N GLU A 149 -2.54 18.23 8.40
CA GLU A 149 -3.86 18.40 7.83
C GLU A 149 -3.87 19.43 6.69
N GLU A 150 -2.87 20.31 6.66
CA GLU A 150 -2.70 21.30 5.62
C GLU A 150 -1.81 20.79 4.49
N TRP A 151 -2.01 21.35 3.30
CA TRP A 151 -1.15 21.04 2.16
C TRP A 151 0.26 21.52 2.44
N GLY A 152 1.21 20.59 2.36
CA GLY A 152 2.62 20.91 2.50
C GLY A 152 3.06 21.98 1.50
N VAL A 153 3.69 23.03 2.02
CA VAL A 153 4.32 24.07 1.21
C VAL A 153 5.81 23.83 1.24
N LEU A 154 6.44 23.80 0.07
CA LEU A 154 7.88 23.67 -0.07
C LEU A 154 8.60 24.72 0.79
N ASP A 155 9.52 24.29 1.66
CA ASP A 155 10.28 25.20 2.50
C ASP A 155 11.20 26.07 1.62
N PRO A 156 10.98 27.40 1.57
CA PRO A 156 11.80 28.30 0.77
C PRO A 156 13.24 28.41 1.28
N ASN A 157 13.51 27.99 2.52
CA ASN A 157 14.83 28.02 3.13
C ASN A 157 15.56 26.67 3.05
N THR A 158 15.00 25.68 2.33
CA THR A 158 15.70 24.40 2.15
C THR A 158 16.97 24.61 1.34
N ASP A 159 18.07 24.12 1.90
CA ASP A 159 19.39 24.13 1.29
C ASP A 159 19.40 23.40 -0.07
N GLU A 160 20.06 24.00 -1.08
CA GLU A 160 20.12 23.45 -2.43
C GLU A 160 20.84 22.08 -2.43
N ASP A 161 21.85 21.89 -1.59
CA ASP A 161 22.56 20.62 -1.49
C ASP A 161 21.64 19.51 -0.96
N ARG A 162 20.73 19.84 -0.05
CA ARG A 162 19.70 18.91 0.44
C ARG A 162 18.70 18.54 -0.66
N PHE A 163 18.26 19.50 -1.47
CA PHE A 163 17.43 19.20 -2.65
C PHE A 163 18.15 18.29 -3.62
N ARG A 164 19.38 18.64 -3.99
CA ARG A 164 20.21 17.86 -4.90
C ARG A 164 20.38 16.43 -4.41
N LEU A 165 20.62 16.23 -3.12
CA LEU A 165 20.74 14.91 -2.51
C LEU A 165 19.45 14.10 -2.67
N ILE A 166 18.30 14.64 -2.25
CA ILE A 166 17.01 13.94 -2.28
C ILE A 166 16.62 13.58 -3.71
N TYR A 167 16.68 14.54 -4.64
CA TYR A 167 16.34 14.30 -6.04
C TYR A 167 17.31 13.33 -6.73
N THR A 168 18.59 13.35 -6.35
CA THR A 168 19.56 12.35 -6.85
C THR A 168 19.18 10.95 -6.40
N GLN A 169 18.78 10.75 -5.14
CA GLN A 169 18.34 9.45 -4.65
C GLN A 169 17.05 9.00 -5.33
N LEU A 170 16.07 9.90 -5.49
CA LEU A 170 14.83 9.61 -6.23
C LEU A 170 15.13 9.19 -7.67
N ALA A 171 16.00 9.92 -8.37
CA ALA A 171 16.39 9.61 -9.74
C ALA A 171 17.06 8.23 -9.85
N LYS A 172 17.92 7.86 -8.90
CA LYS A 172 18.52 6.51 -8.84
C LYS A 172 17.49 5.41 -8.65
N THR A 173 16.49 5.62 -7.79
CA THR A 173 15.39 4.67 -7.58
C THR A 173 14.54 4.55 -8.85
N LEU A 174 14.11 5.67 -9.44
CA LEU A 174 13.32 5.69 -10.67
C LEU A 174 14.06 5.03 -11.84
N LEU A 175 15.37 5.24 -11.96
CA LEU A 175 16.20 4.61 -12.99
C LEU A 175 16.30 3.08 -12.83
N GLN A 176 16.26 2.56 -11.61
CA GLN A 176 16.23 1.12 -11.38
C GLN A 176 14.86 0.55 -11.75
N LEU A 177 13.77 1.19 -11.32
CA LEU A 177 12.41 0.78 -11.67
C LEU A 177 12.13 0.89 -13.17
N SER A 178 12.70 1.87 -13.88
CA SER A 178 12.47 2.00 -15.32
C SER A 178 13.17 0.92 -16.15
N LYS A 179 14.19 0.25 -15.58
CA LYS A 179 14.88 -0.87 -16.22
C LYS A 179 14.14 -2.20 -16.06
N THR A 180 13.21 -2.30 -15.12
CA THR A 180 12.34 -3.47 -14.98
C THR A 180 11.19 -3.34 -15.96
N ALA A 181 11.33 -3.97 -17.13
CA ALA A 181 10.35 -3.92 -18.21
C ALA A 181 9.68 -5.28 -18.41
N PHE A 182 8.38 -5.24 -18.67
CA PHE A 182 7.56 -6.39 -19.03
C PHE A 182 6.90 -6.15 -20.39
N PRO A 183 6.63 -7.21 -21.18
CA PRO A 183 6.02 -7.07 -22.50
C PRO A 183 4.55 -6.62 -22.43
N GLU A 184 3.88 -6.87 -21.31
CA GLU A 184 2.45 -6.59 -21.12
C GLU A 184 2.21 -5.69 -19.91
N ILE A 185 1.09 -4.98 -19.95
CA ILE A 185 0.55 -4.18 -18.86
C ILE A 185 -0.37 -5.08 -18.04
N GLY A 186 -0.02 -5.26 -16.77
CA GLY A 186 -0.76 -6.11 -15.83
C GLY A 186 -0.14 -6.07 -14.44
N SER A 187 -0.57 -6.98 -13.58
CA SER A 187 -0.02 -7.19 -12.25
C SER A 187 0.89 -8.41 -12.23
N LEU A 188 1.96 -8.33 -11.44
CA LEU A 188 2.97 -9.39 -11.33
C LEU A 188 2.49 -10.53 -10.45
N THR A 189 2.81 -11.74 -10.88
CA THR A 189 2.70 -12.96 -10.10
C THR A 189 4.06 -13.65 -10.05
N GLN A 190 4.40 -14.18 -8.88
CA GLN A 190 5.58 -15.03 -8.71
C GLN A 190 5.23 -16.45 -9.19
N VAL A 191 5.94 -16.95 -10.21
CA VAL A 191 5.69 -18.29 -10.76
C VAL A 191 6.50 -19.34 -10.00
N ASP A 192 7.76 -19.01 -9.70
CA ASP A 192 8.64 -19.78 -8.82
C ASP A 192 9.60 -18.83 -8.07
N ASP A 193 10.59 -19.37 -7.38
CA ASP A 193 11.53 -18.61 -6.55
C ASP A 193 12.34 -17.56 -7.35
N PHE A 194 12.42 -17.66 -8.68
CA PHE A 194 13.28 -16.81 -9.51
C PHE A 194 12.59 -16.14 -10.69
N SER A 195 11.36 -16.55 -11.03
CA SER A 195 10.65 -16.09 -12.21
C SER A 195 9.35 -15.34 -11.88
N TRP A 196 9.10 -14.33 -12.71
CA TRP A 196 8.04 -13.35 -12.55
C TRP A 196 7.30 -13.20 -13.86
N GLU A 197 5.97 -13.28 -13.81
CA GLU A 197 5.12 -13.11 -14.98
C GLU A 197 4.06 -12.04 -14.73
N VAL A 198 3.71 -11.33 -15.80
CA VAL A 198 2.52 -10.49 -15.83
C VAL A 198 1.40 -11.36 -16.38
N ASN A 199 0.48 -11.80 -15.53
CA ASN A 199 -0.61 -12.70 -15.91
C ASN A 199 -1.94 -12.35 -15.23
N ARG A 200 -2.00 -11.17 -14.61
CA ARG A 200 -3.21 -10.64 -14.00
C ARG A 200 -3.48 -9.22 -14.46
N ARG A 201 -4.73 -8.79 -14.37
CA ARG A 201 -5.13 -7.44 -14.70
C ARG A 201 -4.40 -6.38 -13.87
N PRO A 202 -4.17 -5.18 -14.44
CA PRO A 202 -3.72 -4.04 -13.65
C PRO A 202 -4.74 -3.68 -12.58
N LEU A 203 -4.32 -3.50 -11.33
CA LEU A 203 -5.16 -2.96 -10.26
C LEU A 203 -4.76 -1.51 -9.95
N SER A 204 -5.27 -0.58 -10.75
CA SER A 204 -4.97 0.85 -10.60
C SER A 204 -5.86 1.53 -9.56
N MET A 205 -5.41 2.68 -9.05
CA MET A 205 -6.23 3.53 -8.18
C MET A 205 -7.53 3.93 -8.88
N ASN A 206 -7.47 4.31 -10.16
CA ASN A 206 -8.66 4.69 -10.92
C ASN A 206 -9.67 3.54 -11.00
N MET A 207 -9.20 2.31 -11.25
CA MET A 207 -10.06 1.11 -11.27
C MET A 207 -10.71 0.84 -9.90
N ASN A 208 -10.00 1.11 -8.80
CA ASN A 208 -10.58 1.04 -7.47
C ASN A 208 -11.66 2.13 -7.26
N GLU A 209 -11.35 3.38 -7.61
CA GLU A 209 -12.24 4.52 -7.37
C GLU A 209 -13.49 4.50 -8.25
N VAL A 210 -13.45 3.97 -9.48
CA VAL A 210 -14.69 3.83 -10.29
C VAL A 210 -15.68 2.84 -9.66
N VAL A 211 -15.19 1.83 -8.93
CA VAL A 211 -16.06 0.91 -8.17
C VAL A 211 -16.53 1.58 -6.88
N ARG A 212 -15.62 2.24 -6.17
CA ARG A 212 -15.88 2.84 -4.85
C ARG A 212 -16.78 4.07 -4.93
N LEU A 213 -16.44 5.02 -5.80
CA LEU A 213 -17.06 6.34 -5.93
C LEU A 213 -17.97 6.45 -7.16
N GLY A 214 -17.74 5.60 -8.17
CA GLY A 214 -18.55 5.55 -9.39
C GLY A 214 -19.62 4.46 -9.40
N THR A 215 -19.69 3.61 -8.35
CA THR A 215 -20.61 2.47 -8.24
C THR A 215 -20.54 1.44 -9.37
N LEU A 216 -19.47 1.46 -10.17
CA LEU A 216 -19.31 0.54 -11.29
C LEU A 216 -19.26 -0.90 -10.77
N PRO A 217 -20.10 -1.82 -11.29
CA PRO A 217 -20.04 -3.21 -10.88
C PRO A 217 -18.69 -3.83 -11.21
N ARG A 218 -18.10 -4.59 -10.27
CA ARG A 218 -16.80 -5.25 -10.46
C ARG A 218 -16.77 -6.18 -11.69
N SER A 219 -17.91 -6.72 -12.09
CA SER A 219 -18.07 -7.56 -13.29
C SER A 219 -17.93 -6.81 -14.61
N LYS A 220 -17.94 -5.48 -14.60
CA LYS A 220 -17.69 -4.63 -15.78
C LYS A 220 -16.22 -4.31 -15.99
N LEU A 221 -15.37 -4.62 -15.01
CA LEU A 221 -13.92 -4.46 -15.14
C LEU A 221 -13.32 -5.62 -15.93
N PRO A 222 -12.09 -5.45 -16.46
CA PRO A 222 -11.36 -6.54 -17.09
C PRO A 222 -11.32 -7.81 -16.22
N LEU A 223 -11.35 -8.97 -16.86
CA LEU A 223 -11.23 -10.26 -16.18
C LEU A 223 -9.90 -10.35 -15.43
N LEU A 224 -9.83 -11.21 -14.41
CA LEU A 224 -8.67 -11.29 -13.53
C LEU A 224 -7.38 -11.63 -14.27
N ASP A 225 -7.46 -12.41 -15.34
CA ASP A 225 -6.38 -12.86 -16.21
C ASP A 225 -6.11 -11.94 -17.41
N ALA A 226 -6.83 -10.82 -17.53
CA ALA A 226 -6.66 -9.91 -18.67
C ALA A 226 -5.35 -9.11 -18.57
N THR A 227 -4.46 -9.28 -19.53
CA THR A 227 -3.25 -8.46 -19.71
C THR A 227 -3.32 -7.68 -21.04
N PHE A 228 -2.49 -6.65 -21.19
CA PHE A 228 -2.57 -5.77 -22.35
C PHE A 228 -1.19 -5.50 -22.96
N GLU A 229 -1.01 -5.82 -24.22
CA GLU A 229 0.24 -5.56 -24.96
C GLU A 229 0.49 -4.07 -25.24
N ALA A 230 -0.55 -3.23 -25.12
CA ALA A 230 -0.47 -1.81 -25.42
C ALA A 230 -1.36 -0.96 -24.52
N THR A 231 -0.93 0.28 -24.27
CA THR A 231 -1.68 1.27 -23.49
C THR A 231 -3.07 1.56 -24.08
N SER A 232 -3.21 1.57 -25.41
CA SER A 232 -4.51 1.80 -26.07
C SER A 232 -5.52 0.71 -25.72
N LEU A 233 -5.11 -0.56 -25.75
CA LEU A 233 -5.97 -1.69 -25.40
C LEU A 233 -6.39 -1.65 -23.93
N TYR A 234 -5.46 -1.28 -23.04
CA TYR A 234 -5.77 -1.10 -21.63
C TYR A 234 -6.79 0.04 -21.40
N ILE A 235 -6.60 1.19 -22.05
CA ILE A 235 -7.52 2.32 -21.92
C ILE A 235 -8.90 1.98 -22.50
N GLU A 236 -8.95 1.33 -23.67
CA GLU A 236 -10.21 0.86 -24.27
C GLU A 236 -10.96 -0.11 -23.37
N ALA A 237 -10.25 -1.00 -22.66
CA ALA A 237 -10.85 -1.94 -21.73
C ALA A 237 -11.41 -1.30 -20.45
N LEU A 238 -11.07 -0.03 -20.18
CA LEU A 238 -11.56 0.76 -19.05
C LEU A 238 -12.57 1.85 -19.44
N ALA A 239 -12.80 2.06 -20.74
CA ALA A 239 -13.73 3.05 -21.29
C ALA A 239 -15.19 2.56 -21.25
#